data_AF-A0A1H4SGV1-F1
#
_entry.id   AF-A0A1H4SGV1-F1
#
_cell.length_a   1.000
_cell.length_b   1.000
_cell.length_c   1.000
_cell.angle_alpha   90.00
_cell.angle_beta   90.00
_cell.angle_gamma   90.00
#
_symmetry.space_group_name_H-M   'P 1'
#
loop_
_entity.id
_entity.type
_entity.pdbx_description
1 polymer ?
#
loop_
_entity_poly.entity_id
_entity_poly.type
_entity_poly.pdbx_seq_one_letter_code
_entity_poly.pdbx_strand_id
1 'polypeptide(L)'
;MKIYTTLLLVFSWAIGQAQNTEDNITYQSIIDAEHIMVQLSTADQATMMSMLHQGFYVYFDVKGKKKKNVSIQYPINITPPERPERNERDSNTRKKTDEQERKGPDMNKLLEEMPRTARFINFDHEEEFHLDLNNLGVTINYNFDEASKELHYHLKIPKNSIADNDTKLSKLSIGIVTTKITSETKTESPNVSFGAGGQGSGPGGGRGGQGGGPGGGGRGGSQGTPPKDQRSEEVSINIWFKADTNN
;
A
#
# COMPACT_ATOMS: atom_id res chain seq x y z
N MET A 1 10.36 12.37 51.29
CA MET A 1 9.99 11.50 50.16
C MET A 1 9.60 12.40 49.00
N LYS A 2 10.33 12.35 47.89
CA LYS A 2 10.22 13.27 46.74
C LYS A 2 9.12 12.78 45.80
N ILE A 3 8.26 13.67 45.32
CA ILE A 3 7.45 13.43 44.12
C ILE A 3 7.59 14.67 43.25
N TYR A 4 8.40 14.57 42.21
CA TYR A 4 8.48 15.55 41.14
C TYR A 4 7.51 15.07 40.05
N THR A 5 6.37 15.73 39.93
CA THR A 5 5.45 15.51 38.82
C THR A 5 5.91 16.38 37.67
N THR A 6 6.64 15.80 36.73
CA THR A 6 7.04 16.48 35.49
C THR A 6 5.80 16.58 34.60
N LEU A 7 5.17 17.76 34.58
CA LEU A 7 4.10 18.08 33.64
C LEU A 7 4.72 18.30 32.26
N LEU A 8 4.54 17.32 31.36
CA LEU A 8 5.01 17.41 29.98
C LEU A 8 3.99 18.23 29.17
N LEU A 9 4.21 19.54 29.15
CA LEU A 9 3.40 20.50 28.40
C LEU A 9 3.80 20.39 26.92
N VAL A 10 3.01 19.65 26.13
CA VAL A 10 3.17 19.59 24.68
C VAL A 10 2.66 20.90 24.11
N PHE A 11 3.58 21.85 23.90
CA PHE A 11 3.31 23.10 23.20
C PHE A 11 3.05 22.79 21.72
N SER A 12 1.78 22.74 21.33
CA SER A 12 1.40 22.68 19.93
C SER A 12 1.51 24.10 19.34
N TRP A 13 2.63 24.38 18.67
CA TRP A 13 2.74 25.56 17.82
C TRP A 13 1.95 25.29 16.55
N ALA A 14 0.71 25.76 16.50
CA ALA A 14 -0.01 25.95 15.24
C ALA A 14 0.57 27.19 14.54
N ILE A 15 1.78 27.05 13.98
CA ILE A 15 2.19 27.93 12.89
C ILE A 15 1.26 27.56 11.74
N GLY A 16 0.43 28.51 11.29
CA GLY A 16 -0.44 28.33 10.14
C GLY A 16 0.40 28.05 8.90
N GLN A 17 0.60 26.77 8.62
CA GLN A 17 1.28 26.31 7.43
C GLN A 17 0.29 26.16 6.30
N ALA A 18 0.76 26.33 5.06
CA ALA A 18 -0.07 26.13 3.88
C ALA A 18 -0.37 24.64 3.71
N GLN A 19 -1.48 24.18 4.29
CA GLN A 19 -2.02 22.87 4.02
C GLN A 19 -2.66 22.87 2.63
N ASN A 20 -2.23 21.95 1.78
CA ASN A 20 -2.78 21.76 0.44
C ASN A 20 -3.51 20.42 0.37
N THR A 21 -4.51 20.30 -0.51
CA THR A 21 -5.29 19.07 -0.66
C THR A 21 -5.42 18.68 -2.12
N GLU A 22 -5.06 17.44 -2.47
CA GLU A 22 -5.16 16.83 -3.81
C GLU A 22 -5.29 15.31 -3.66
N ASP A 23 -5.99 14.61 -4.57
CA ASP A 23 -6.19 13.15 -4.53
C ASP A 23 -6.65 12.58 -3.16
N ASN A 24 -7.54 13.31 -2.45
CA ASN A 24 -8.01 13.00 -1.09
C ASN A 24 -6.90 12.97 -0.01
N ILE A 25 -5.79 13.66 -0.26
CA ILE A 25 -4.66 13.77 0.66
C ILE A 25 -4.45 15.23 0.98
N THR A 26 -4.44 15.56 2.27
CA THR A 26 -3.89 16.81 2.77
C THR A 26 -2.39 16.64 2.99
N TYR A 27 -1.60 17.59 2.52
CA TYR A 27 -0.14 17.50 2.59
C TYR A 27 0.48 18.84 2.95
N GLN A 28 1.61 18.75 3.63
CA GLN A 28 2.50 19.88 3.92
C GLN A 28 3.95 19.40 4.08
N SER A 29 4.88 20.34 3.99
CA SER A 29 6.29 20.04 4.23
C SER A 29 6.98 21.19 4.93
N ILE A 30 7.98 20.87 5.74
CA ILE A 30 8.76 21.85 6.48
C ILE A 30 10.23 21.58 6.21
N ILE A 31 10.96 22.61 5.85
CA ILE A 31 12.41 22.56 5.83
C ILE A 31 12.92 23.31 7.06
N ASP A 32 13.54 22.58 8.01
CA ASP A 32 14.23 23.18 9.16
C ASP A 32 15.73 23.37 8.86
N ALA A 33 16.60 23.53 9.87
CA ALA A 33 18.04 23.69 9.64
C ALA A 33 18.70 22.43 9.05
N GLU A 34 18.29 21.25 9.48
CA GLU A 34 18.99 19.97 9.24
C GLU A 34 18.13 18.95 8.48
N HIS A 35 16.81 19.09 8.51
CA HIS A 35 15.86 18.10 8.03
C HIS A 35 14.83 18.68 7.07
N ILE A 36 14.26 17.78 6.30
CA ILE A 36 13.02 17.97 5.54
C ILE A 36 11.98 17.08 6.22
N MET A 37 10.85 17.68 6.55
CA MET A 37 9.70 17.00 7.15
C MET A 37 8.56 17.01 6.14
N VAL A 38 7.90 15.88 5.96
CA VAL A 38 6.72 15.73 5.11
C VAL A 38 5.60 15.14 5.95
N GLN A 39 4.44 15.78 5.89
CA GLN A 39 3.25 15.33 6.61
C GLN A 39 2.12 15.15 5.59
N LEU A 40 1.48 13.99 5.64
CA LEU A 40 0.32 13.67 4.84
C LEU A 40 -0.81 13.23 5.76
N SER A 41 -2.04 13.52 5.38
CA SER A 41 -3.21 12.97 6.04
C SER A 41 -4.35 12.70 5.07
N THR A 42 -5.17 11.71 5.40
CA THR A 42 -6.34 11.36 4.57
C THR A 42 -7.44 10.73 5.43
N ALA A 43 -8.68 11.13 5.17
CA ALA A 43 -9.89 10.50 5.71
C ALA A 43 -10.56 9.55 4.67
N ASP A 44 -10.01 9.46 3.45
CA ASP A 44 -10.55 8.59 2.41
C ASP A 44 -10.05 7.16 2.58
N GLN A 45 -11.00 6.23 2.74
CA GLN A 45 -10.68 4.83 3.05
C GLN A 45 -9.90 4.16 1.92
N ALA A 46 -10.19 4.48 0.65
CA ALA A 46 -9.49 3.87 -0.48
C ALA A 46 -8.04 4.34 -0.55
N THR A 47 -7.80 5.63 -0.35
CA THR A 47 -6.46 6.22 -0.22
C THR A 47 -5.70 5.64 0.97
N MET A 48 -6.33 5.52 2.15
CA MET A 48 -5.71 4.87 3.32
C MET A 48 -5.24 3.45 2.98
N MET A 49 -6.14 2.63 2.41
CA MET A 49 -5.81 1.25 2.09
C MET A 49 -4.71 1.16 1.03
N SER A 50 -4.71 2.04 0.03
CA SER A 50 -3.62 2.11 -0.94
C SER A 50 -2.28 2.43 -0.26
N MET A 51 -2.23 3.46 0.59
CA MET A 51 -1.00 3.83 1.33
C MET A 51 -0.49 2.70 2.22
N LEU A 52 -1.37 1.99 2.92
CA LEU A 52 -0.99 0.93 3.87
C LEU A 52 -0.65 -0.40 3.18
N HIS A 53 -1.37 -0.79 2.12
CA HIS A 53 -1.22 -2.11 1.48
C HIS A 53 -0.30 -2.11 0.26
N GLN A 54 -0.13 -0.97 -0.40
CA GLN A 54 0.70 -0.86 -1.61
C GLN A 54 1.96 -0.02 -1.35
N GLY A 55 1.96 0.78 -0.29
CA GLY A 55 2.98 1.79 -0.08
C GLY A 55 2.92 2.90 -1.13
N PHE A 56 3.82 3.86 -0.98
CA PHE A 56 4.00 4.94 -1.94
C PHE A 56 5.42 5.48 -1.85
N TYR A 57 5.77 6.32 -2.80
CA TYR A 57 7.03 7.04 -2.85
C TYR A 57 6.84 8.49 -2.42
N VAL A 58 7.73 8.96 -1.55
CA VAL A 58 8.01 10.39 -1.36
C VAL A 58 9.27 10.72 -2.14
N TYR A 59 9.12 11.40 -3.27
CA TYR A 59 10.21 11.87 -4.10
C TYR A 59 10.70 13.24 -3.69
N PHE A 60 12.00 13.47 -3.85
CA PHE A 60 12.66 14.74 -3.61
C PHE A 60 13.42 15.19 -4.86
N ASP A 61 13.07 16.35 -5.42
CA ASP A 61 13.81 16.95 -6.53
C ASP A 61 14.21 18.40 -6.21
N VAL A 62 15.48 18.56 -5.84
CA VAL A 62 16.09 19.85 -5.48
C VAL A 62 16.03 20.88 -6.62
N LYS A 63 15.90 20.43 -7.88
CA LYS A 63 15.83 21.32 -9.05
C LYS A 63 14.39 21.73 -9.38
N GLY A 64 13.38 21.14 -8.74
CA GLY A 64 11.97 21.44 -8.97
C GLY A 64 11.43 20.98 -10.33
N LYS A 65 12.11 20.05 -10.99
CA LYS A 65 11.76 19.47 -12.30
C LYS A 65 10.96 18.18 -12.19
N LYS A 66 10.51 17.81 -10.99
CA LYS A 66 9.72 16.61 -10.68
C LYS A 66 10.43 15.30 -11.09
N LYS A 67 11.75 15.25 -10.91
CA LYS A 67 12.55 14.04 -11.19
C LYS A 67 12.41 12.99 -10.07
N LYS A 68 12.41 11.72 -10.45
CA LYS A 68 12.22 10.55 -9.57
C LYS A 68 13.53 9.86 -9.21
N ASN A 69 14.56 10.65 -8.88
CA ASN A 69 15.91 10.12 -8.63
C ASN A 69 16.19 9.90 -7.15
N VAL A 70 15.57 10.67 -6.27
CA VAL A 70 15.75 10.56 -4.82
C VAL A 70 14.39 10.32 -4.18
N SER A 71 14.25 9.26 -3.39
CA SER A 71 12.97 8.94 -2.76
C SER A 71 13.07 8.06 -1.53
N ILE A 72 12.01 8.10 -0.73
CA ILE A 72 11.70 7.11 0.28
C ILE A 72 10.45 6.35 -0.17
N GLN A 73 10.50 5.02 -0.12
CA GLN A 73 9.34 4.16 -0.30
C GLN A 73 8.98 3.50 1.03
N TYR A 74 7.72 3.64 1.45
CA TYR A 74 7.22 3.00 2.66
C TYR A 74 5.70 2.84 2.63
N PRO A 75 5.14 1.73 3.15
CA PRO A 75 5.83 0.46 3.46
C PRO A 75 6.35 -0.30 2.23
N ILE A 76 7.29 -1.22 2.46
CA ILE A 76 7.76 -2.23 1.49
C ILE A 76 7.62 -3.63 2.07
N ASN A 77 7.71 -4.68 1.24
CA ASN A 77 7.60 -6.09 1.67
C ASN A 77 6.26 -6.40 2.36
N ILE A 78 5.18 -5.78 1.87
CA ILE A 78 3.84 -5.94 2.42
C ILE A 78 3.37 -7.36 2.08
N THR A 79 3.20 -8.17 3.11
CA THR A 79 2.65 -9.52 2.94
C THR A 79 1.13 -9.40 2.87
N PRO A 80 0.47 -9.89 1.80
CA PRO A 80 -0.99 -9.91 1.76
C PRO A 80 -1.52 -10.72 2.95
N PRO A 81 -2.60 -10.27 3.62
CA PRO A 81 -3.19 -11.04 4.71
C PRO A 81 -3.59 -12.42 4.19
N GLU A 82 -3.20 -13.47 4.92
CA GLU A 82 -3.61 -14.84 4.63
C GLU A 82 -5.14 -14.90 4.64
N ARG A 83 -5.74 -15.25 3.50
CA ARG A 83 -7.18 -15.48 3.46
C ARG A 83 -7.46 -16.73 4.30
N PRO A 84 -8.36 -16.68 5.29
CA PRO A 84 -8.71 -17.87 6.05
C PRO A 84 -9.18 -18.94 5.06
N GLU A 85 -8.61 -20.15 5.17
CA GLU A 85 -9.05 -21.31 4.40
C GLU A 85 -10.56 -21.46 4.60
N ARG A 86 -11.32 -21.20 3.53
CA ARG A 86 -12.77 -21.30 3.55
C ARG A 86 -13.12 -22.79 3.53
N ASN A 87 -13.05 -23.44 4.70
CA ASN A 87 -13.57 -24.79 4.86
C ASN A 87 -15.08 -24.75 4.58
N GLU A 88 -15.49 -25.35 3.45
CA GLU A 88 -16.87 -25.39 2.94
C GLU A 88 -17.87 -26.19 3.79
N ARG A 89 -17.61 -26.42 5.08
CA ARG A 89 -18.44 -27.26 5.94
C ARG A 89 -18.68 -26.67 7.32
N ASP A 90 -19.30 -25.51 7.39
CA ASP A 90 -20.12 -25.20 8.58
C ASP A 90 -21.19 -24.14 8.26
N SER A 91 -22.40 -24.62 7.95
CA SER A 91 -23.55 -23.76 7.63
C SER A 91 -24.18 -23.10 8.87
N ASN A 92 -23.73 -23.43 10.09
CA ASN A 92 -24.28 -22.91 11.34
C ASN A 92 -23.56 -21.68 11.90
N THR A 93 -22.40 -21.27 11.35
CA THR A 93 -21.62 -20.13 11.85
C THR A 93 -21.90 -18.83 11.08
N ARG A 94 -22.81 -18.85 10.09
CA ARG A 94 -23.12 -17.69 9.23
C ARG A 94 -23.67 -16.46 9.97
N LYS A 95 -24.24 -16.62 11.17
CA LYS A 95 -24.81 -15.46 11.91
C LYS A 95 -23.78 -14.65 12.70
N LYS A 96 -22.57 -15.17 12.97
CA LYS A 96 -21.53 -14.41 13.70
C LYS A 96 -20.58 -13.65 12.77
N THR A 97 -20.47 -14.07 11.51
CA THR A 97 -19.58 -13.45 10.52
C THR A 97 -20.14 -12.13 9.98
N ASP A 98 -21.47 -12.01 9.84
CA ASP A 98 -22.12 -10.82 9.28
C ASP A 98 -21.97 -9.54 10.13
N GLU A 99 -21.76 -9.65 11.45
CA GLU A 99 -21.54 -8.48 12.32
C GLU A 99 -20.09 -8.00 12.31
N GLN A 100 -19.13 -8.90 12.09
CA GLN A 100 -17.71 -8.57 11.92
C GLN A 100 -17.41 -8.05 10.51
N GLU A 101 -18.10 -8.55 9.47
CA GLU A 101 -17.96 -8.01 8.10
C GLU A 101 -18.52 -6.59 7.92
N ARG A 102 -19.39 -6.13 8.84
CA ARG A 102 -19.93 -4.75 8.82
C ARG A 102 -19.03 -3.71 9.48
N LYS A 103 -18.07 -4.16 10.30
CA LYS A 103 -17.04 -3.27 10.85
C LYS A 103 -15.89 -3.32 9.84
N GLY A 104 -15.56 -2.17 9.26
CA GLY A 104 -14.39 -2.06 8.39
C GLY A 104 -13.11 -2.57 9.06
N PRO A 105 -12.01 -2.71 8.31
CA PRO A 105 -10.76 -3.22 8.86
C PRO A 105 -10.34 -2.43 10.11
N ASP A 106 -9.77 -3.13 11.09
CA ASP A 106 -9.23 -2.51 12.30
C ASP A 106 -7.92 -1.80 11.94
N MET A 107 -7.98 -0.47 11.84
CA MET A 107 -6.84 0.34 11.39
C MET A 107 -5.64 0.22 12.33
N ASN A 108 -5.86 0.20 13.64
CA ASN A 108 -4.76 0.10 14.60
C ASN A 108 -4.03 -1.23 14.45
N LYS A 109 -4.79 -2.32 14.27
CA LYS A 109 -4.22 -3.63 14.00
C LYS A 109 -3.42 -3.65 12.68
N LEU A 110 -3.95 -3.04 11.62
CA LEU A 110 -3.21 -2.92 10.36
C LEU A 110 -1.88 -2.18 10.55
N LEU A 111 -1.89 -1.06 11.30
CA LEU A 111 -0.68 -0.29 11.58
C LEU A 111 0.35 -1.08 12.40
N GLU A 112 -0.10 -1.88 13.36
CA GLU A 112 0.77 -2.74 14.18
C GLU A 112 1.42 -3.86 13.36
N GLU A 113 0.69 -4.43 12.40
CA GLU A 113 1.16 -5.53 11.54
C GLU A 113 1.96 -5.05 10.33
N MET A 114 2.04 -3.72 10.09
CA MET A 114 2.78 -3.19 8.95
C MET A 114 4.27 -3.56 9.01
N PRO A 115 4.88 -3.82 7.84
CA PRO A 115 6.32 -3.93 7.75
C PRO A 115 7.00 -2.68 8.32
N ARG A 116 8.03 -2.90 9.13
CA ARG A 116 8.90 -1.84 9.64
C ARG A 116 10.14 -1.63 8.77
N THR A 117 10.07 -2.05 7.51
CA THR A 117 11.11 -1.84 6.51
C THR A 117 10.68 -0.77 5.53
N ALA A 118 11.61 0.09 5.16
CA ALA A 118 11.48 1.12 4.14
C ALA A 118 12.66 1.03 3.17
N ARG A 119 12.56 1.73 2.04
CA ARG A 119 13.60 1.79 1.04
C ARG A 119 13.97 3.24 0.73
N PHE A 120 15.25 3.53 0.75
CA PHE A 120 15.82 4.79 0.30
C PHE A 120 16.46 4.59 -1.07
N ILE A 121 16.15 5.48 -2.01
CA ILE A 121 16.72 5.50 -3.36
C ILE A 121 17.39 6.85 -3.57
N ASN A 122 18.63 6.84 -4.04
CA ASN A 122 19.40 8.02 -4.40
C ASN A 122 20.20 7.77 -5.68
N PHE A 123 19.67 8.24 -6.81
CA PHE A 123 20.12 7.93 -8.17
C PHE A 123 20.21 6.42 -8.39
N ASP A 124 21.43 5.88 -8.47
CA ASP A 124 21.70 4.46 -8.74
C ASP A 124 21.94 3.67 -7.45
N HIS A 125 21.87 4.33 -6.29
CA HIS A 125 22.00 3.70 -4.98
C HIS A 125 20.62 3.41 -4.38
N GLU A 126 20.44 2.19 -3.88
CA GLU A 126 19.23 1.74 -3.22
C GLU A 126 19.60 1.01 -1.93
N GLU A 127 18.95 1.38 -0.83
CA GLU A 127 19.18 0.83 0.49
C GLU A 127 17.84 0.55 1.18
N GLU A 128 17.60 -0.72 1.56
CA GLU A 128 16.51 -1.07 2.46
C GLU A 128 16.96 -0.93 3.91
N PHE A 129 16.10 -0.37 4.75
CA PHE A 129 16.39 -0.15 6.16
C PHE A 129 15.20 -0.44 7.05
N HIS A 130 15.47 -0.82 8.29
CA HIS A 130 14.45 -0.96 9.33
C HIS A 130 14.22 0.38 10.02
N LEU A 131 12.96 0.78 10.23
CA LEU A 131 12.62 2.10 10.81
C LEU A 131 13.30 2.34 12.16
N ASP A 132 13.38 1.31 13.01
CA ASP A 132 13.95 1.41 14.36
C ASP A 132 15.49 1.33 14.40
N LEU A 133 16.15 0.85 13.34
CA LEU A 133 17.59 0.49 13.35
C LEU A 133 18.40 1.16 12.23
N ASN A 134 17.85 2.18 11.57
CA ASN A 134 18.53 2.86 10.46
C ASN A 134 19.58 3.86 10.96
N ASN A 135 20.67 3.96 10.21
CA ASN A 135 21.74 4.96 10.39
C ASN A 135 21.56 6.18 9.46
N LEU A 136 20.49 6.22 8.67
CA LEU A 136 20.18 7.28 7.70
C LEU A 136 19.60 8.53 8.37
N GLY A 137 19.27 8.47 9.67
CA GLY A 137 18.58 9.55 10.38
C GLY A 137 17.13 9.74 9.91
N VAL A 138 16.59 8.77 9.18
CA VAL A 138 15.23 8.81 8.66
C VAL A 138 14.26 8.34 9.74
N THR A 139 13.19 9.08 9.94
CA THR A 139 12.08 8.69 10.83
C THR A 139 10.80 8.69 10.03
N ILE A 140 10.04 7.59 10.12
CA ILE A 140 8.73 7.43 9.47
C ILE A 140 7.74 6.94 10.51
N ASN A 141 6.59 7.60 10.63
CA ASN A 141 5.52 7.19 11.53
C ASN A 141 4.16 7.29 10.84
N TYR A 142 3.29 6.30 11.11
CA TYR A 142 1.87 6.41 10.88
C TYR A 142 1.14 6.56 12.21
N ASN A 143 0.05 7.32 12.21
CA ASN A 143 -0.88 7.41 13.31
C ASN A 143 -2.30 7.47 12.76
N PHE A 144 -3.21 6.67 13.31
CA PHE A 144 -4.63 6.75 12.98
C PHE A 144 -5.37 7.48 14.10
N ASP A 145 -6.04 8.58 13.78
CA ASP A 145 -6.92 9.26 14.71
C ASP A 145 -8.33 8.67 14.58
N GLU A 146 -8.74 7.91 15.60
CA GLU A 146 -10.06 7.29 15.64
C GLU A 146 -11.22 8.28 15.70
N ALA A 147 -11.00 9.49 16.21
CA ALA A 147 -12.04 10.50 16.35
C ALA A 147 -12.34 11.18 15.01
N SER A 148 -11.31 11.58 14.26
CA SER A 148 -11.45 12.17 12.93
C SER A 148 -11.56 11.13 11.81
N LYS A 149 -11.26 9.86 12.10
CA LYS A 149 -11.09 8.77 11.11
C LYS A 149 -10.03 9.11 10.06
N GLU A 150 -8.97 9.76 10.49
CA GLU A 150 -7.90 10.24 9.62
C GLU A 150 -6.60 9.45 9.86
N LEU A 151 -5.98 9.02 8.77
CA LEU A 151 -4.64 8.45 8.80
C LEU A 151 -3.62 9.57 8.60
N HIS A 152 -2.66 9.68 9.50
CA HIS A 152 -1.54 10.63 9.42
C HIS A 152 -0.25 9.88 9.12
N TYR A 153 0.53 10.40 8.19
CA TYR A 153 1.88 9.96 7.86
C TYR A 153 2.87 11.09 8.12
N HIS A 154 3.97 10.77 8.78
CA HIS A 154 5.06 11.71 9.04
C HIS A 154 6.39 11.12 8.63
N LEU A 155 7.10 11.83 7.74
CA LEU A 155 8.47 11.53 7.33
C LEU A 155 9.38 12.68 7.76
N LYS A 156 10.50 12.34 8.39
CA LYS A 156 11.62 13.25 8.65
C LYS A 156 12.88 12.63 8.05
N ILE A 157 13.59 13.39 7.21
CA ILE A 157 14.81 12.96 6.54
C ILE A 157 15.89 14.05 6.63
N PRO A 158 17.16 13.71 6.89
CA PRO A 158 18.25 14.67 6.86
C PRO A 158 18.44 15.27 5.47
N LYS A 159 18.74 16.58 5.39
CA LYS A 159 18.97 17.28 4.12
C LYS A 159 20.14 16.70 3.33
N ASN A 160 21.20 16.31 4.03
CA ASN A 160 22.41 15.74 3.44
C ASN A 160 22.16 14.37 2.77
N SER A 161 21.07 13.67 3.12
CA SER A 161 20.62 12.48 2.39
C SER A 161 20.05 12.84 1.02
N ILE A 162 19.48 14.03 0.86
CA ILE A 162 18.80 14.47 -0.38
C ILE A 162 19.73 15.30 -1.28
N ALA A 163 20.62 16.10 -0.69
CA ALA A 163 21.46 17.04 -1.42
C ALA A 163 22.75 17.34 -0.66
N ASP A 164 23.82 17.70 -1.36
CA ASP A 164 25.04 18.20 -0.73
C ASP A 164 24.76 19.46 0.10
N ASN A 165 25.55 19.69 1.16
CA ASN A 165 25.37 20.80 2.10
C ASN A 165 25.29 22.19 1.43
N ASP A 166 25.95 22.38 0.29
CA ASP A 166 25.96 23.65 -0.45
C ASP A 166 24.75 23.81 -1.40
N THR A 167 23.91 22.77 -1.54
CA THR A 167 22.76 22.79 -2.45
C THR A 167 21.62 23.58 -1.85
N LYS A 168 21.21 24.64 -2.56
CA LYS A 168 20.03 25.43 -2.18
C LYS A 168 18.75 24.63 -2.41
N LEU A 169 17.96 24.45 -1.36
CA LEU A 169 16.65 23.76 -1.40
C LEU A 169 15.47 24.69 -1.74
N SER A 170 15.73 25.94 -2.15
CA SER A 170 14.67 26.93 -2.45
C SER A 170 13.73 26.54 -3.61
N LYS A 171 14.12 25.53 -4.40
CA LYS A 171 13.37 24.97 -5.52
C LYS A 171 12.96 23.51 -5.28
N LEU A 172 13.14 23.00 -4.06
CA LEU A 172 12.80 21.62 -3.73
C LEU A 172 11.33 21.38 -4.07
N SER A 173 11.09 20.36 -4.89
CA SER A 173 9.76 19.82 -5.14
C SER A 173 9.67 18.43 -4.54
N ILE A 174 8.53 18.17 -3.90
CA ILE A 174 8.21 16.91 -3.25
C ILE A 174 7.09 16.25 -4.04
N GLY A 175 7.25 14.96 -4.35
CA GLY A 175 6.28 14.17 -5.10
C GLY A 175 5.73 13.02 -4.28
N ILE A 176 4.41 12.86 -4.22
CA ILE A 176 3.75 11.72 -3.57
C ILE A 176 3.14 10.85 -4.67
N VAL A 177 3.61 9.61 -4.80
CA VAL A 177 3.20 8.73 -5.90
C VAL A 177 2.98 7.31 -5.43
N THR A 178 1.82 6.72 -5.74
CA THR A 178 1.56 5.31 -5.43
C THR A 178 2.51 4.36 -6.16
N THR A 179 2.80 3.24 -5.52
CA THR A 179 3.46 2.12 -6.16
C THR A 179 2.50 1.51 -7.18
N LYS A 180 2.85 1.52 -8.47
CA LYS A 180 2.06 0.78 -9.46
C LYS A 180 2.20 -0.70 -9.14
N ILE A 181 1.09 -1.42 -9.00
CA ILE A 181 1.15 -2.88 -8.98
C ILE A 181 1.48 -3.32 -10.41
N THR A 182 2.76 -3.46 -10.72
CA THR A 182 3.17 -4.27 -11.87
C THR A 182 2.81 -5.70 -11.50
N SER A 183 1.65 -6.16 -11.97
CA SER A 183 1.38 -7.58 -12.09
C SER A 183 2.42 -8.14 -13.07
N GLU A 184 3.61 -8.47 -12.58
CA GLU A 184 4.58 -9.29 -13.29
C GLU A 184 4.07 -10.74 -13.31
N THR A 185 2.92 -10.95 -13.95
CA THR A 185 2.73 -12.15 -14.75
C THR A 185 3.41 -11.90 -16.08
N LYS A 186 4.76 -11.92 -16.08
CA LYS A 186 5.47 -12.58 -17.18
C LYS A 186 5.29 -14.09 -16.98
N THR A 187 4.05 -14.54 -17.08
CA THR A 187 3.82 -15.89 -17.56
C THR A 187 4.01 -15.75 -19.06
N GLU A 188 5.22 -16.02 -19.53
CA GLU A 188 5.36 -16.58 -20.86
C GLU A 188 4.33 -17.70 -20.92
N SER A 189 3.25 -17.48 -21.67
CA SER A 189 2.25 -18.49 -21.91
C SER A 189 2.99 -19.71 -22.49
N PRO A 190 3.11 -20.87 -21.81
CA PRO A 190 3.01 -22.07 -22.60
C PRO A 190 1.55 -22.08 -23.01
N ASN A 191 1.35 -22.06 -24.31
CA ASN A 191 0.08 -22.30 -24.95
C ASN A 191 -0.39 -23.70 -24.54
N VAL A 192 -0.97 -23.86 -23.34
CA VAL A 192 -1.57 -25.12 -22.90
C VAL A 192 -2.96 -25.16 -23.50
N SER A 193 -2.98 -25.51 -24.78
CA SER A 193 -4.15 -25.96 -25.50
C SER A 193 -4.75 -27.16 -24.76
N PHE A 194 -5.82 -26.93 -24.02
CA PHE A 194 -6.68 -28.01 -23.55
C PHE A 194 -7.58 -28.43 -24.71
N GLY A 195 -7.27 -29.59 -25.29
CA GLY A 195 -8.24 -30.40 -26.03
C GLY A 195 -7.99 -30.54 -27.53
N ALA A 196 -6.99 -31.34 -27.90
CA ALA A 196 -7.04 -32.18 -29.10
C ALA A 196 -5.79 -33.08 -29.15
N GLY A 197 -5.99 -34.37 -29.43
CA GLY A 197 -4.90 -35.26 -29.87
C GLY A 197 -4.63 -36.40 -28.90
N GLY A 198 -5.17 -37.56 -29.23
CA GLY A 198 -4.88 -38.80 -28.52
C GLY A 198 -3.47 -39.32 -28.78
N GLN A 199 -2.97 -40.12 -27.85
CA GLN A 199 -2.11 -41.28 -28.11
C GLN A 199 -2.00 -42.06 -26.79
N GLY A 200 -2.88 -43.05 -26.60
CA GLY A 200 -2.85 -43.95 -25.46
C GLY A 200 -2.68 -45.39 -25.96
N SER A 201 -1.43 -45.82 -26.15
CA SER A 201 -1.07 -47.22 -26.34
C SER A 201 -0.83 -47.86 -24.97
N GLY A 202 -1.58 -48.91 -24.64
CA GLY A 202 -1.35 -49.72 -23.44
C GLY A 202 -2.53 -50.65 -23.11
N PRO A 203 -2.38 -51.99 -23.16
CA PRO A 203 -3.51 -52.93 -23.21
C PRO A 203 -3.87 -53.53 -21.84
N GLY A 204 -5.16 -53.80 -21.66
CA GLY A 204 -5.72 -54.57 -20.53
C GLY A 204 -7.08 -53.99 -20.18
N GLY A 205 -8.22 -54.63 -20.41
CA GLY A 205 -8.53 -56.03 -20.21
C GLY A 205 -9.55 -56.09 -19.07
N GLY A 206 -10.83 -56.31 -19.37
CA GLY A 206 -11.81 -56.65 -18.33
C GLY A 206 -13.19 -56.02 -18.45
N ARG A 207 -14.09 -56.76 -19.10
CA ARG A 207 -15.48 -57.07 -18.66
C ARG A 207 -16.36 -55.95 -18.06
N GLY A 208 -17.41 -55.65 -18.82
CA GLY A 208 -18.78 -56.01 -18.41
C GLY A 208 -19.62 -54.90 -17.78
N GLY A 209 -20.84 -54.72 -18.29
CA GLY A 209 -21.86 -53.92 -17.61
C GLY A 209 -22.87 -53.27 -18.55
N GLN A 210 -23.94 -54.01 -18.84
CA GLN A 210 -25.08 -53.64 -19.66
C GLN A 210 -26.12 -52.84 -18.85
N GLY A 211 -26.73 -51.81 -19.47
CA GLY A 211 -27.91 -51.09 -18.99
C GLY A 211 -27.79 -49.60 -19.30
N GLY A 212 -28.65 -48.93 -20.08
CA GLY A 212 -30.06 -49.17 -20.37
C GLY A 212 -30.89 -48.06 -19.72
N GLY A 213 -31.08 -46.93 -20.42
CA GLY A 213 -31.95 -45.84 -19.97
C GLY A 213 -32.09 -44.73 -21.02
N PRO A 214 -33.30 -44.49 -21.58
CA PRO A 214 -33.56 -43.39 -22.50
C PRO A 214 -34.19 -42.18 -21.79
N GLY A 215 -33.74 -40.98 -22.15
CA GLY A 215 -34.32 -39.69 -21.76
C GLY A 215 -33.22 -38.68 -21.46
N GLY A 216 -33.15 -37.50 -22.04
CA GLY A 216 -34.10 -36.70 -22.81
C GLY A 216 -33.73 -35.24 -22.56
N GLY A 217 -33.55 -34.45 -23.62
CA GLY A 217 -33.27 -33.00 -23.56
C GLY A 217 -31.78 -32.67 -23.36
N GLY A 218 -31.05 -32.07 -24.30
CA GLY A 218 -31.46 -31.10 -25.30
C GLY A 218 -31.17 -29.67 -24.82
N ARG A 219 -29.90 -29.27 -24.96
CA ARG A 219 -29.40 -27.92 -25.28
C ARG A 219 -30.11 -26.70 -24.67
N GLY A 220 -29.37 -25.95 -23.87
CA GLY A 220 -29.68 -24.55 -23.59
C GLY A 220 -28.62 -23.89 -22.72
N GLY A 221 -27.41 -23.71 -23.26
CA GLY A 221 -26.34 -22.99 -22.61
C GLY A 221 -26.73 -21.53 -22.38
N SER A 222 -27.06 -21.17 -21.14
CA SER A 222 -26.88 -19.81 -20.67
C SER A 222 -25.40 -19.69 -20.30
N GLN A 223 -24.64 -19.16 -21.25
CA GLN A 223 -23.26 -18.76 -21.06
C GLN A 223 -23.28 -17.54 -20.14
N GLY A 224 -23.41 -17.81 -18.85
CA GLY A 224 -23.25 -16.82 -17.80
C GLY A 224 -21.86 -16.23 -17.94
N THR A 225 -21.81 -14.99 -18.43
CA THR A 225 -20.62 -14.16 -18.36
C THR A 225 -20.11 -14.23 -16.93
N PRO A 226 -18.82 -14.55 -16.68
CA PRO A 226 -18.26 -14.36 -15.35
C PRO A 226 -18.61 -12.94 -14.90
N PRO A 227 -19.01 -12.70 -13.64
CA PRO A 227 -19.21 -11.35 -13.15
C PRO A 227 -17.99 -10.55 -13.56
N LYS A 228 -18.20 -9.48 -14.33
CA LYS A 228 -17.15 -8.54 -14.69
C LYS A 228 -16.54 -8.13 -13.36
N ASP A 229 -15.34 -8.63 -13.08
CA ASP A 229 -14.63 -8.35 -11.85
C ASP A 229 -14.77 -6.86 -11.61
N GLN A 230 -15.50 -6.51 -10.54
CA GLN A 230 -15.53 -5.17 -9.99
C GLN A 230 -14.16 -4.97 -9.35
N ARG A 231 -13.12 -4.95 -10.21
CA ARG A 231 -11.77 -4.60 -9.82
C ARG A 231 -11.91 -3.18 -9.32
N SER A 232 -11.86 -3.02 -8.00
CA SER A 232 -11.83 -1.72 -7.34
C SER A 232 -10.85 -0.85 -8.12
N GLU A 233 -11.30 0.32 -8.57
CA GLU A 233 -10.44 1.26 -9.30
C GLU A 233 -9.16 1.47 -8.48
N GLU A 234 -8.01 1.20 -9.09
CA GLU A 234 -6.72 1.33 -8.42
C GLU A 234 -6.51 2.79 -8.09
N VAL A 235 -6.44 3.12 -6.79
CA VAL A 235 -6.18 4.49 -6.34
C VAL A 235 -4.79 4.90 -6.83
N SER A 236 -4.74 5.88 -7.72
CA SER A 236 -3.48 6.45 -8.20
C SER A 236 -3.25 7.81 -7.54
N ILE A 237 -2.20 7.93 -6.74
CA ILE A 237 -1.75 9.23 -6.21
C ILE A 237 -0.62 9.72 -7.10
N ASN A 238 -0.65 10.98 -7.55
CA ASN A 238 0.46 11.60 -8.28
C ASN A 238 0.52 13.11 -8.06
N ILE A 239 0.85 13.48 -6.82
CA ILE A 239 0.89 14.86 -6.37
C ILE A 239 2.33 15.36 -6.46
N TRP A 240 2.51 16.62 -6.87
CA TRP A 240 3.81 17.30 -6.78
C TRP A 240 3.65 18.73 -6.33
N PHE A 241 4.33 19.09 -5.25
CA PHE A 241 4.27 20.42 -4.67
C PHE A 241 5.67 20.96 -4.39
N LYS A 242 5.75 22.27 -4.14
CA LYS A 242 6.98 22.94 -3.72
C LYS A 242 7.09 22.85 -2.21
N ALA A 243 8.28 22.58 -1.68
CA ALA A 243 8.49 22.54 -0.25
C ALA A 243 8.46 23.94 0.38
N ASP A 244 7.85 24.06 1.57
CA ASP A 244 7.81 25.31 2.30
C ASP A 244 9.12 25.53 3.06
N THR A 245 9.75 26.67 2.78
CA THR A 245 10.94 27.12 3.50
C THR A 245 10.48 28.05 4.62
N ASN A 246 10.70 27.66 5.88
CA ASN A 246 10.65 28.60 6.99
C ASN A 246 11.83 29.55 6.83
N ASN A 247 11.55 30.76 6.35
CA ASN A 247 12.55 31.80 6.11
C ASN A 247 12.69 32.67 7.36
#